data_AF-A0A0F9SSF9-F1
#
_entry.id   AF-A0A0F9SSF9-F1
#
_cell.length_a   1.000
_cell.length_b   1.000
_cell.length_c   1.000
_cell.angle_alpha   90.00
_cell.angle_beta   90.00
_cell.angle_gamma   90.00
#
_symmetry.space_group_name_H-M   'P 1'
#
loop_
_entity.id
_entity.type
_entity.pdbx_description
1 polymer ?
#
loop_
_entity_poly.entity_id
_entity_poly.type
_entity_poly.pdbx_seq_one_letter_code
_entity_poly.pdbx_strand_id
1 'polypeptide(L)'
;MGCSQSTVQPKGPQQATISEVDVKKYSDMPTVQGTPRSVISESRESVRDTVKEYFEKAFLDLRLVNSAGFQKEILSYFTKDAQAKAQTELRLLSLAEEGTRLESISSNQLKVPLLAISFDKSKKAVLSTLKFEFIAKYKAKKKKQADLKTFGWLVLSKEDGDWKIFDYWIQTSLK
;
A
#
# COMPACT_ATOMS: atom_id res chain seq x y z
N MET A 1 22.69 2.85 46.65
CA MET A 1 21.95 1.95 45.75
C MET A 1 20.72 2.69 45.27
N GLY A 2 20.62 3.03 43.99
CA GLY A 2 19.47 3.73 43.43
C GLY A 2 19.20 3.20 42.04
N CYS A 3 18.27 2.26 41.93
CA CYS A 3 17.79 1.75 40.66
C CYS A 3 16.94 2.83 40.00
N SER A 4 17.46 3.50 38.99
CA SER A 4 16.64 4.28 38.06
C SER A 4 15.81 3.30 37.24
N GLN A 5 14.56 3.08 37.64
CA GLN A 5 13.57 2.47 36.77
C GLN A 5 13.30 3.44 35.63
N SER A 6 13.93 3.18 34.47
CA SER A 6 13.52 3.76 33.21
C SER A 6 12.09 3.31 32.94
N THR A 7 11.11 4.17 33.24
CA THR A 7 9.75 4.04 32.75
C THR A 7 9.79 4.09 31.23
N VAL A 8 9.82 2.91 30.60
CA VAL A 8 9.53 2.75 29.18
C VAL A 8 8.06 3.13 29.02
N GLN A 9 7.81 4.40 28.69
CA GLN A 9 6.49 4.80 28.23
C GLN A 9 6.10 3.86 27.08
N PRO A 10 4.89 3.27 27.10
CA PRO A 10 4.39 2.54 25.95
C PRO A 10 4.41 3.52 24.77
N LYS A 11 5.27 3.28 23.78
CA LYS A 11 5.22 4.04 22.53
C LYS A 11 3.81 3.83 21.98
N GLY A 12 3.01 4.90 21.94
CA GLY A 12 1.66 4.87 21.40
C GLY A 12 1.65 4.34 19.95
N PRO A 13 0.46 4.13 19.37
CA PRO A 13 0.34 3.60 18.02
C PRO A 13 1.22 4.39 17.04
N GLN A 14 1.96 3.64 16.21
CA GLN A 14 3.04 4.17 15.36
C GLN A 14 2.58 4.29 13.90
N GLN A 15 3.14 5.28 13.20
CA GLN A 15 3.19 5.31 11.73
C GLN A 15 4.62 5.01 11.26
N ALA A 16 4.77 4.22 10.20
CA ALA A 16 6.04 4.03 9.50
C ALA A 16 5.88 4.34 8.01
N THR A 17 6.98 4.75 7.39
CA THR A 17 7.06 5.00 5.94
C THR A 17 7.87 3.91 5.25
N ILE A 18 7.58 3.71 3.97
CA ILE A 18 8.38 2.88 3.07
C ILE A 18 9.46 3.78 2.49
N SER A 19 10.73 3.48 2.80
CA SER A 19 11.86 4.30 2.35
C SER A 19 11.93 4.37 0.82
N GLU A 20 11.75 3.23 0.14
CA GLU A 20 11.76 3.15 -1.32
C GLU A 20 10.94 1.94 -1.81
N VAL A 21 10.22 2.11 -2.92
CA VAL A 21 9.49 1.04 -3.60
C VAL A 21 10.37 0.44 -4.69
N ASP A 22 11.16 -0.60 -4.40
CA ASP A 22 12.08 -1.17 -5.40
C ASP A 22 11.31 -1.85 -6.56
N VAL A 23 11.45 -1.31 -7.78
CA VAL A 23 10.81 -1.84 -8.99
C VAL A 23 11.83 -2.59 -9.84
N LYS A 24 11.67 -3.92 -9.93
CA LYS A 24 12.66 -4.77 -10.63
C LYS A 24 12.53 -4.74 -12.15
N LYS A 25 11.31 -4.61 -12.67
CA LYS A 25 11.05 -4.58 -14.12
C LYS A 25 10.00 -3.54 -14.45
N TYR A 26 10.34 -2.71 -15.42
CA TYR A 26 9.38 -1.87 -16.11
C TYR A 26 9.00 -2.54 -17.42
N SER A 27 7.70 -2.58 -17.70
CA SER A 27 7.20 -3.00 -19.02
C SER A 27 6.23 -1.95 -19.50
N ASP A 28 6.47 -1.42 -20.70
CA ASP A 28 5.44 -0.66 -21.37
C ASP A 28 4.44 -1.70 -21.91
N MET A 29 3.16 -1.62 -21.52
CA MET A 29 2.13 -2.38 -22.22
C MET A 29 1.96 -1.75 -23.61
N PRO A 30 1.67 -2.55 -24.66
CA PRO A 30 1.81 -2.14 -26.06
C PRO A 30 0.80 -1.05 -26.41
N THR A 31 1.14 0.21 -26.14
CA THR A 31 0.24 1.34 -26.38
C THR A 31 1.03 2.56 -26.79
N VAL A 32 1.05 2.75 -28.12
CA VAL A 32 1.51 3.90 -28.91
C VAL A 32 3.03 4.14 -28.91
N GLN A 33 3.67 3.81 -30.03
CA GLN A 33 5.04 4.26 -30.33
C GLN A 33 5.11 5.80 -30.21
N GLY A 34 6.13 6.33 -29.53
CA GLY A 34 6.41 7.77 -29.50
C GLY A 34 5.84 8.56 -28.31
N THR A 35 5.46 7.91 -27.20
CA THR A 35 5.23 8.60 -25.92
C THR A 35 6.57 9.14 -25.37
N PRO A 36 6.67 10.42 -24.98
CA PRO A 36 7.90 10.98 -24.43
C PRO A 36 8.36 10.25 -23.17
N ARG A 37 9.67 10.02 -23.03
CA ARG A 37 10.25 9.35 -21.85
C ARG A 37 9.94 10.09 -20.55
N SER A 38 9.87 11.42 -20.56
CA SER A 38 9.48 12.23 -19.39
C SER A 38 8.07 11.86 -18.89
N VAL A 39 7.09 11.81 -19.80
CA VAL A 39 5.71 11.43 -19.48
C VAL A 39 5.64 10.00 -18.92
N ILE A 40 6.44 9.08 -19.45
CA ILE A 40 6.53 7.71 -18.93
C ILE A 40 7.11 7.71 -17.51
N SER A 41 8.21 8.43 -17.27
CA SER A 41 8.85 8.52 -15.97
C SER A 41 7.94 9.16 -14.92
N GLU A 42 7.33 10.30 -15.22
CA GLU A 42 6.37 11.00 -14.35
C GLU A 42 5.18 10.10 -14.00
N SER A 43 4.64 9.38 -14.99
CA SER A 43 3.53 8.45 -14.76
C SER A 43 3.95 7.29 -13.83
N ARG A 44 5.17 6.77 -14.00
CA ARG A 44 5.72 5.70 -13.14
C ARG A 44 5.93 6.18 -11.71
N GLU A 45 6.44 7.38 -11.53
CA GLU A 45 6.63 8.01 -10.22
C GLU A 45 5.27 8.21 -9.52
N SER A 46 4.31 8.83 -10.20
CA SER A 46 2.97 9.06 -9.66
C SER A 46 2.24 7.76 -9.26
N VAL A 47 2.37 6.67 -10.03
CA VAL A 47 1.83 5.36 -9.63
C VAL A 47 2.57 4.80 -8.42
N ARG A 48 3.92 4.90 -8.37
CA ARG A 48 4.71 4.42 -7.22
C ARG A 48 4.32 5.15 -5.95
N ASP A 49 4.12 6.47 -6.02
CA ASP A 49 3.75 7.29 -4.86
C ASP A 49 2.36 6.94 -4.35
N THR A 50 1.38 6.81 -5.27
CA THR A 50 0.01 6.39 -4.91
C THR A 50 0.02 5.03 -4.20
N VAL A 51 0.77 4.07 -4.73
CA VAL A 51 0.84 2.71 -4.19
C VAL A 51 1.58 2.70 -2.86
N LYS A 52 2.67 3.46 -2.75
CA LYS A 52 3.40 3.65 -1.50
C LYS A 52 2.46 4.19 -0.42
N GLU A 53 1.74 5.26 -0.70
CA GLU A 53 0.83 5.90 0.25
C GLU A 53 -0.28 4.92 0.69
N TYR A 54 -0.86 4.19 -0.26
CA TYR A 54 -1.83 3.13 0.03
C TYR A 54 -1.27 2.10 1.02
N PHE A 55 -0.08 1.53 0.77
CA PHE A 55 0.50 0.53 1.68
C PHE A 55 0.85 1.12 3.04
N GLU A 56 1.29 2.38 3.08
CA GLU A 56 1.58 3.08 4.33
C GLU A 56 0.31 3.26 5.17
N LYS A 57 -0.80 3.71 4.56
CA LYS A 57 -2.08 3.87 5.25
C LYS A 57 -2.72 2.52 5.64
N ALA A 58 -2.71 1.56 4.72
CA ALA A 58 -3.39 0.28 4.88
C ALA A 58 -2.69 -0.64 5.90
N PHE A 59 -1.35 -0.58 5.98
CA PHE A 59 -0.57 -1.53 6.78
C PHE A 59 0.45 -0.89 7.73
N LEU A 60 0.81 0.37 7.58
CA LEU A 60 1.86 1.00 8.39
C LEU A 60 1.41 2.20 9.22
N ASP A 61 0.11 2.53 9.27
CA ASP A 61 -0.44 3.53 10.19
C ASP A 61 -1.33 2.87 11.26
N LEU A 62 -0.71 2.41 12.34
CA LEU A 62 -1.43 1.80 13.47
C LEU A 62 -2.31 2.82 14.21
N ARG A 63 -2.10 4.12 14.04
CA ARG A 63 -2.98 5.15 14.64
C ARG A 63 -4.28 5.21 13.86
N LEU A 64 -4.16 5.26 12.53
CA LEU A 64 -5.30 5.30 11.62
C LEU A 64 -6.17 4.04 11.78
N VAL A 65 -5.57 2.84 11.87
CA VAL A 65 -6.28 1.56 12.08
C VAL A 65 -7.25 1.61 13.27
N ASN A 66 -6.91 2.35 14.33
CA ASN A 66 -7.73 2.47 15.54
C ASN A 66 -8.73 3.63 15.47
N SER A 67 -8.86 4.31 14.33
CA SER A 67 -9.74 5.46 14.14
C SER A 67 -11.05 5.09 13.44
N ALA A 68 -12.12 5.83 13.72
CA ALA A 68 -13.40 5.69 13.02
C ALA A 68 -13.31 6.03 11.51
N GLY A 69 -12.26 6.73 11.08
CA GLY A 69 -12.04 7.12 9.69
C GLY A 69 -11.27 6.10 8.84
N PHE A 70 -10.75 5.02 9.44
CA PHE A 70 -9.86 4.08 8.75
C PHE A 70 -10.44 3.54 7.44
N GLN A 71 -11.64 2.98 7.50
CA GLN A 71 -12.28 2.39 6.33
C GLN A 71 -12.49 3.44 5.23
N LYS A 72 -12.92 4.65 5.59
CA LYS A 72 -13.12 5.72 4.60
C LYS A 72 -11.80 6.11 3.93
N GLU A 73 -10.72 6.21 4.70
CA GLU A 73 -9.39 6.51 4.18
C GLU A 73 -8.94 5.42 3.21
N ILE A 74 -9.03 4.14 3.57
CA ILE A 74 -8.61 3.03 2.70
C ILE A 74 -9.45 2.98 1.42
N LEU A 75 -10.77 3.16 1.53
CA LEU A 75 -11.67 3.15 0.36
C LEU A 75 -11.44 4.35 -0.57
N SER A 76 -10.81 5.44 -0.11
CA SER A 76 -10.50 6.61 -0.97
C SER A 76 -9.49 6.29 -2.08
N TYR A 77 -8.66 5.27 -1.90
CA TYR A 77 -7.70 4.77 -2.90
C TYR A 77 -8.36 3.96 -4.01
N PHE A 78 -9.64 3.61 -3.88
CA PHE A 78 -10.37 2.80 -4.86
C PHE A 78 -11.27 3.68 -5.72
N THR A 79 -11.44 3.29 -6.98
CA THR A 79 -12.44 3.91 -7.86
C THR A 79 -13.83 3.68 -7.29
N LYS A 80 -14.79 4.55 -7.65
CA LYS A 80 -16.20 4.41 -7.20
C LYS A 80 -16.76 3.01 -7.46
N ASP A 81 -16.44 2.43 -8.61
CA ASP A 81 -16.92 1.10 -9.01
C ASP A 81 -16.26 -0.03 -8.19
N ALA A 82 -15.02 0.16 -7.73
CA ALA A 82 -14.28 -0.84 -6.96
C ALA A 82 -14.56 -0.78 -5.45
N GLN A 83 -15.10 0.34 -4.95
CA GLN A 83 -15.32 0.56 -3.52
C GLN A 83 -16.23 -0.49 -2.87
N ALA A 84 -17.29 -0.92 -3.55
CA ALA A 84 -18.22 -1.93 -3.00
C ALA A 84 -17.51 -3.27 -2.75
N LYS A 85 -16.72 -3.75 -3.73
CA LYS A 85 -15.90 -4.96 -3.59
C LYS A 85 -14.85 -4.77 -2.49
N ALA A 86 -14.12 -3.65 -2.53
CA ALA A 86 -13.07 -3.34 -1.56
C ALA A 86 -13.59 -3.27 -0.12
N GLN A 87 -14.80 -2.75 0.08
CA GLN A 87 -15.44 -2.71 1.40
C GLN A 87 -15.70 -4.11 1.95
N THR A 88 -16.17 -5.03 1.11
CA THR A 88 -16.42 -6.43 1.54
C THR A 88 -15.13 -7.21 1.80
N GLU A 89 -14.01 -6.79 1.18
CA GLU A 89 -12.71 -7.46 1.26
C GLU A 89 -11.68 -6.68 2.09
N LEU A 90 -12.12 -5.70 2.90
CA LEU A 90 -11.24 -4.75 3.59
C LEU A 90 -10.18 -5.43 4.48
N ARG A 91 -10.52 -6.58 5.08
CA ARG A 91 -9.59 -7.41 5.87
C ARG A 91 -8.41 -7.98 5.08
N LEU A 92 -8.58 -8.17 3.77
CA LEU A 92 -7.51 -8.63 2.86
C LEU A 92 -6.65 -7.46 2.40
N LEU A 93 -7.29 -6.29 2.26
CA LEU A 93 -6.71 -5.07 1.70
C LEU A 93 -5.95 -4.23 2.72
N SER A 94 -6.14 -4.47 4.02
CA SER A 94 -5.62 -3.61 5.08
C SER A 94 -5.49 -4.35 6.40
N LEU A 95 -5.03 -3.65 7.45
CA LEU A 95 -5.04 -4.15 8.83
C LEU A 95 -6.41 -4.03 9.54
N ALA A 96 -7.50 -3.88 8.80
CA ALA A 96 -8.85 -3.93 9.39
C ALA A 96 -9.00 -5.16 10.28
N GLU A 97 -9.69 -5.00 11.41
CA GLU A 97 -9.96 -6.02 12.43
C GLU A 97 -8.72 -6.48 13.24
N GLU A 98 -7.61 -6.81 12.58
CA GLU A 98 -6.42 -7.40 13.22
C GLU A 98 -5.43 -6.38 13.79
N GLY A 99 -5.36 -5.16 13.23
CA GLY A 99 -4.33 -4.21 13.60
C GLY A 99 -4.46 -3.61 15.01
N THR A 100 -5.63 -3.72 15.65
CA THR A 100 -5.86 -3.28 17.04
C THR A 100 -5.02 -4.03 18.09
N ARG A 101 -4.50 -5.21 17.70
CA ARG A 101 -3.65 -6.09 18.52
C ARG A 101 -2.15 -5.79 18.38
N LEU A 102 -1.78 -4.95 17.40
CA LEU A 102 -0.41 -4.57 17.08
C LEU A 102 -0.02 -3.33 17.89
N GLU A 103 1.25 -3.26 18.32
CA GLU A 103 1.76 -2.17 19.16
C GLU A 103 2.73 -1.29 18.39
N SER A 104 3.67 -1.89 17.65
CA SER A 104 4.71 -1.16 16.94
C SER A 104 5.14 -1.88 15.67
N ILE A 105 5.70 -1.12 14.74
CA ILE A 105 6.23 -1.63 13.46
C ILE A 105 7.75 -1.81 13.61
N SER A 106 8.22 -3.05 13.45
CA SER A 106 9.64 -3.39 13.58
C SER A 106 10.39 -3.25 12.26
N SER A 107 9.77 -3.66 11.15
CA SER A 107 10.35 -3.57 9.82
C SER A 107 9.26 -3.66 8.75
N ASN A 108 9.50 -3.06 7.58
CA ASN A 108 8.65 -3.21 6.41
C ASN A 108 9.50 -3.28 5.14
N GLN A 109 8.96 -3.91 4.09
CA GLN A 109 9.57 -3.96 2.77
C GLN A 109 8.47 -4.13 1.71
N LEU A 110 8.43 -3.22 0.73
CA LEU A 110 7.60 -3.33 -0.46
C LEU A 110 8.49 -3.61 -1.67
N LYS A 111 8.25 -4.72 -2.36
CA LYS A 111 8.88 -5.07 -3.64
C LYS A 111 7.84 -4.98 -4.74
N VAL A 112 8.19 -4.37 -5.86
CA VAL A 112 7.33 -4.30 -7.05
C VAL A 112 8.05 -4.96 -8.23
N PRO A 113 7.96 -6.29 -8.39
CA PRO A 113 8.67 -6.98 -9.47
C PRO A 113 8.30 -6.51 -10.87
N LEU A 114 7.09 -5.96 -11.05
CA LEU A 114 6.59 -5.48 -12.32
C LEU A 114 5.76 -4.23 -12.10
N LEU A 115 6.06 -3.17 -12.86
CA LEU A 115 5.17 -2.04 -13.07
C LEU A 115 4.99 -1.85 -14.59
N ALA A 116 3.73 -1.83 -15.01
CA ALA A 116 3.34 -1.56 -16.38
C ALA A 116 2.33 -0.42 -16.45
N ILE A 117 2.45 0.41 -17.49
CA ILE A 117 1.55 1.55 -17.74
C ILE A 117 1.09 1.49 -19.20
N SER A 118 -0.19 1.73 -19.40
CA SER A 118 -0.83 1.88 -20.71
C SER A 118 -1.15 3.35 -20.98
N PHE A 119 -0.92 3.76 -22.21
CA PHE A 119 -1.19 5.12 -22.69
C PHE A 119 -2.30 5.11 -23.74
N ASP A 120 -3.14 6.13 -23.80
CA ASP A 120 -4.12 6.27 -24.87
C ASP A 120 -3.49 6.82 -26.17
N LYS A 121 -4.31 6.99 -27.22
CA LYS A 121 -3.88 7.59 -28.50
C LYS A 121 -3.37 9.03 -28.36
N SER A 122 -3.78 9.72 -27.30
CA SER A 122 -3.34 11.08 -26.95
C SER A 122 -2.09 11.07 -26.04
N LYS A 123 -1.44 9.90 -25.86
CA LYS A 123 -0.23 9.71 -25.05
C LYS A 123 -0.45 10.04 -23.56
N LYS A 124 -1.69 9.98 -23.08
CA LYS A 124 -2.02 10.14 -21.65
C LYS A 124 -2.02 8.77 -20.97
N ALA A 125 -1.45 8.69 -19.78
CA ALA A 125 -1.50 7.46 -18.99
C ALA A 125 -2.94 7.21 -18.52
N VAL A 126 -3.47 6.02 -18.80
CA VAL A 126 -4.88 5.67 -18.54
C VAL A 126 -5.04 4.47 -17.61
N LEU A 127 -4.09 3.54 -17.64
CA LEU A 127 -4.13 2.31 -16.86
C LEU A 127 -2.73 1.96 -16.38
N SER A 128 -2.61 1.42 -15.18
CA SER A 128 -1.38 0.80 -14.71
C SER A 128 -1.68 -0.57 -14.11
N THR A 129 -0.76 -1.50 -14.29
CA THR A 129 -0.77 -2.80 -13.61
C THR A 129 0.55 -2.98 -12.89
N LEU A 130 0.50 -3.35 -11.62
CA LEU A 130 1.69 -3.68 -10.87
C LEU A 130 1.54 -5.01 -10.15
N LYS A 131 2.64 -5.75 -10.04
CA LYS A 131 2.76 -6.92 -9.16
C LYS A 131 3.56 -6.50 -7.94
N PHE A 132 3.16 -6.95 -6.76
CA PHE A 132 3.83 -6.59 -5.52
C PHE A 132 4.02 -7.77 -4.57
N GLU A 133 5.00 -7.63 -3.69
CA GLU A 133 5.16 -8.40 -2.45
C GLU A 133 5.48 -7.40 -1.34
N PHE A 134 4.65 -7.35 -0.31
CA PHE A 134 4.84 -6.54 0.87
C PHE A 134 4.97 -7.42 2.11
N ILE A 135 6.00 -7.13 2.90
CA ILE A 135 6.30 -7.85 4.13
C ILE A 135 6.44 -6.81 5.24
N ALA A 136 5.77 -7.04 6.36
CA ALA A 136 5.93 -6.21 7.56
C ALA A 136 6.00 -7.09 8.81
N LYS A 137 6.78 -6.63 9.79
CA LYS A 137 6.93 -7.28 11.10
C LYS A 137 6.46 -6.32 12.16
N TYR A 138 5.64 -6.81 13.09
CA TYR A 138 5.07 -6.04 14.18
C TYR A 138 5.40 -6.66 15.53
N LYS A 139 5.35 -5.85 16.59
CA LYS A 139 5.16 -6.36 17.96
C LYS A 139 3.67 -6.39 18.26
N ALA A 140 3.20 -7.42 18.96
CA ALA A 140 1.79 -7.60 19.28
C ALA A 140 1.59 -7.79 20.79
N LYS A 141 0.45 -7.36 21.32
CA LYS A 141 0.14 -7.38 22.77
C LYS A 141 0.29 -8.77 23.42
N LYS A 142 0.04 -9.85 22.67
CA LYS A 142 0.05 -11.24 23.17
C LYS A 142 1.13 -12.13 22.55
N LYS A 143 1.86 -11.65 21.55
CA LYS A 143 2.90 -12.42 20.83
C LYS A 143 4.14 -11.55 20.69
N LYS A 144 5.33 -12.14 20.86
CA LYS A 144 6.60 -11.42 20.69
C LYS A 144 6.72 -10.74 19.32
N GLN A 145 6.11 -11.34 18.29
CA GLN A 145 6.13 -10.84 16.92
C GLN A 145 4.87 -11.29 16.18
N ALA A 146 4.41 -10.45 15.25
CA ALA A 146 3.43 -10.82 14.23
C ALA A 146 4.01 -10.51 12.84
N ASP A 147 3.89 -11.46 11.92
CA ASP A 147 4.47 -11.36 10.58
C ASP A 147 3.36 -11.25 9.54
N LEU A 148 3.34 -10.11 8.83
CA LEU A 148 2.47 -9.88 7.68
C LEU A 148 3.23 -10.17 6.40
N LYS A 149 2.61 -10.98 5.55
CA LYS A 149 2.96 -11.11 4.15
C LYS A 149 1.72 -10.88 3.30
N THR A 150 1.80 -9.93 2.40
CA THR A 150 0.77 -9.70 1.37
C THR A 150 1.42 -9.62 0.00
N PHE A 151 0.78 -10.22 -0.99
CA PHE A 151 1.27 -10.23 -2.36
C PHE A 151 0.09 -10.29 -3.32
N GLY A 152 0.33 -9.85 -4.54
CA GLY A 152 -0.73 -9.79 -5.51
C GLY A 152 -0.44 -8.85 -6.67
N TRP A 153 -1.52 -8.35 -7.26
CA TRP A 153 -1.47 -7.32 -8.26
C TRP A 153 -2.55 -6.27 -8.03
N LEU A 154 -2.23 -5.03 -8.43
CA LEU A 154 -3.16 -3.92 -8.46
C LEU A 154 -3.27 -3.44 -9.91
N VAL A 155 -4.50 -3.13 -10.33
CA VAL A 155 -4.79 -2.39 -11.55
C VAL A 155 -5.29 -1.01 -11.13
N LEU A 156 -4.61 0.03 -11.59
CA LEU A 156 -4.95 1.42 -11.31
C LEU A 156 -5.45 2.10 -12.58
N SER A 157 -6.46 2.95 -12.45
CA SER A 157 -6.92 3.87 -13.49
C SER A 157 -6.90 5.30 -12.97
N LYS A 158 -6.94 6.29 -13.88
CA LYS A 158 -7.10 7.69 -13.49
C LYS A 158 -8.56 8.06 -13.27
N GLU A 159 -8.88 8.61 -12.10
CA GLU A 159 -10.17 9.23 -11.79
C GLU A 159 -9.91 10.62 -11.17
N ASP A 160 -10.50 11.67 -11.73
CA ASP A 160 -10.33 13.06 -11.29
C ASP A 160 -8.86 13.56 -11.24
N GLY A 161 -7.98 12.94 -12.03
CA GLY A 161 -6.56 13.28 -12.12
C GLY A 161 -5.62 12.38 -11.30
N ASP A 162 -6.18 11.67 -10.32
CA ASP A 162 -5.47 10.80 -9.40
C ASP A 162 -5.52 9.33 -9.84
N TRP A 163 -4.47 8.57 -9.50
CA TRP A 163 -4.50 7.13 -9.68
C TRP A 163 -5.32 6.47 -8.58
N LYS A 164 -6.25 5.60 -8.97
CA LYS A 164 -7.08 4.83 -8.05
C LYS A 164 -7.10 3.36 -8.44
N ILE A 165 -7.18 2.49 -7.44
CA ILE A 165 -7.28 1.04 -7.62
C ILE A 165 -8.66 0.74 -8.22
N PHE A 166 -8.63 0.22 -9.44
CA PHE A 166 -9.80 -0.19 -10.22
C PHE A 166 -10.10 -1.69 -10.05
N ASP A 167 -9.06 -2.52 -10.03
CA ASP A 167 -9.19 -3.95 -9.80
C ASP A 167 -7.95 -4.48 -9.09
N TYR A 168 -8.08 -5.64 -8.46
CA TYR A 168 -7.01 -6.23 -7.67
C TYR A 168 -7.24 -7.72 -7.43
N TRP A 169 -6.14 -8.41 -7.18
CA TRP A 169 -6.09 -9.70 -6.53
C TRP A 169 -5.01 -9.65 -5.47
N ILE A 170 -5.38 -9.91 -4.22
CA ILE A 170 -4.49 -9.83 -3.07
C ILE A 170 -4.67 -11.07 -2.21
N GLN A 171 -3.55 -11.66 -1.78
CA GLN A 171 -3.52 -12.64 -0.72
C GLN A 171 -2.73 -12.08 0.45
N THR A 172 -3.36 -12.06 1.62
CA THR A 172 -2.79 -11.50 2.85
C THR A 172 -2.78 -12.56 3.95
N SER A 173 -1.64 -12.70 4.63
CA SER A 173 -1.46 -13.58 5.78
C SER A 173 -0.75 -12.81 6.90
N LEU A 174 -1.39 -12.75 8.06
CA LEU A 174 -0.83 -12.26 9.31
C LEU A 174 -0.73 -13.44 10.30
N LYS A 175 0.48 -13.75 10.77
CA LYS A 175 0.74 -14.89 11.67
C LYS A 175 1.30 -14.45 13.02
#